data_AF-A0A7C5ZLB2-F1
#
_entry.id   AF-A0A7C5ZLB2-F1
#
_cell.length_a   1.000
_cell.length_b   1.000
_cell.length_c   1.000
_cell.angle_alpha   90.00
_cell.angle_beta   90.00
_cell.angle_gamma   90.00
#
_symmetry.space_group_name_H-M   'P 1'
#
loop_
_entity.id
_entity.type
_entity.pdbx_description
1 polymer ?
#
loop_
_entity_poly.entity_id
_entity_poly.type
_entity_poly.pdbx_seq_one_letter_code
_entity_poly.pdbx_strand_id
1 'polypeptide(L)'
;MRRRDRRHGRVRRLRQNRREPGQAAGGQGREDRSLLSAWQHEHDGGRYIGTGSVGVLKDPDDGWINLGTYRTQIHDRTTVTMSMVPGHRGELMRKKWWARGLPCPVAIAC
;
A
#
# COMPACT_ATOMS: atom_id res chain seq x y z
N MET A 1 62.64 -19.71 27.35
CA MET A 1 62.89 -18.26 27.19
C MET A 1 63.26 -17.98 25.73
N ARG A 2 62.34 -17.34 24.96
CA ARG A 2 62.47 -16.70 23.61
C ARG A 2 61.05 -16.59 23.03
N ARG A 3 60.28 -15.51 23.28
CA ARG A 3 60.08 -14.33 22.41
C ARG A 3 59.86 -14.66 20.92
N ARG A 4 58.61 -14.53 20.43
CA ARG A 4 58.15 -13.44 19.52
C ARG A 4 56.82 -13.79 18.85
N ASP A 5 55.79 -13.09 19.33
CA ASP A 5 54.55 -12.78 18.63
C ASP A 5 54.82 -11.76 17.48
N ARG A 6 53.83 -11.60 16.58
CA ARG A 6 53.65 -10.63 15.48
C ARG A 6 54.06 -11.08 14.07
N ARG A 7 53.19 -11.87 13.44
CA ARG A 7 53.05 -11.87 11.96
C ARG A 7 52.06 -10.78 11.52
N HIS A 8 52.64 -9.64 11.15
CA HIS A 8 52.31 -8.82 9.98
C HIS A 8 50.85 -8.81 9.50
N GLY A 9 50.14 -7.74 9.90
CA GLY A 9 48.89 -7.32 9.28
C GLY A 9 49.08 -7.00 7.80
N ARG A 10 48.35 -7.71 6.95
CA ARG A 10 48.21 -7.39 5.52
C ARG A 10 46.85 -6.73 5.34
N VAL A 11 46.80 -5.42 5.58
CA VAL A 11 45.61 -4.59 5.31
C VAL A 11 45.37 -4.60 3.81
N ARG A 12 44.42 -5.41 3.34
CA ARG A 12 43.87 -5.30 1.99
C ARG A 12 43.19 -3.94 1.90
N ARG A 13 43.79 -2.98 1.18
CA ARG A 13 43.11 -1.77 0.74
C ARG A 13 41.83 -2.19 0.01
N LEU A 14 40.68 -1.95 0.63
CA LEU A 14 39.39 -1.93 -0.06
C LEU A 14 39.51 -0.90 -1.18
N ARG A 15 39.52 -1.35 -2.43
CA ARG A 15 39.27 -0.47 -3.58
C ARG A 15 37.89 0.13 -3.36
N GLN A 16 37.84 1.38 -2.92
CA GLN A 16 36.64 2.18 -2.90
C GLN A 16 36.12 2.27 -4.34
N ASN A 17 34.95 1.68 -4.60
CA ASN A 17 34.22 1.89 -5.84
C ASN A 17 33.93 3.40 -5.97
N ARG A 18 34.69 4.09 -6.83
CA ARG A 18 34.27 5.40 -7.35
C ARG A 18 32.95 5.19 -8.07
N ARG A 19 31.89 5.84 -7.58
CA ARG A 19 30.61 5.92 -8.29
C ARG A 19 30.77 6.94 -9.43
N GLU A 20 30.50 6.49 -10.65
CA GLU A 20 30.34 7.36 -11.81
C GLU A 20 29.08 8.23 -11.62
N PRO A 21 29.14 9.56 -11.87
CA PRO A 21 27.99 10.44 -11.76
C PRO A 21 27.10 10.26 -13.00
N GLY A 22 26.06 9.44 -12.87
CA GLY A 22 25.12 9.19 -13.98
C GLY A 22 24.07 8.10 -13.74
N GLN A 23 24.12 7.37 -12.63
CA GLN A 23 23.08 6.41 -12.28
C GLN A 23 21.90 7.12 -11.63
N ALA A 24 20.97 7.59 -12.47
CA ALA A 24 19.62 7.94 -12.03
C ALA A 24 19.03 6.74 -11.28
N ALA A 25 18.63 6.96 -10.03
CA ALA A 25 17.83 6.02 -9.25
C ALA A 25 16.40 5.96 -9.81
N GLY A 26 16.26 5.51 -11.06
CA GLY A 26 15.00 5.17 -11.71
C GLY A 26 14.56 3.76 -11.33
N GLY A 27 14.43 3.49 -10.03
CA GLY A 27 13.80 2.27 -9.55
C GLY A 27 12.28 2.40 -9.65
N GLN A 28 11.71 2.38 -10.84
CA GLN A 28 10.30 2.01 -10.98
C GLN A 28 10.21 0.51 -10.72
N GLY A 29 10.10 0.14 -9.43
CA GLY A 29 9.59 -1.17 -9.07
C GLY A 29 8.24 -1.32 -9.76
N ARG A 30 8.14 -2.26 -10.70
CA ARG A 30 6.85 -2.71 -11.21
C ARG A 30 6.14 -3.38 -10.03
N GLU A 31 5.31 -2.62 -9.33
CA GLU A 31 4.37 -3.16 -8.35
C GLU A 31 3.31 -3.95 -9.12
N ASP A 32 3.62 -5.21 -9.44
CA ASP A 32 2.66 -6.13 -10.01
C ASP A 32 1.65 -6.52 -8.92
N ARG A 33 0.61 -5.70 -8.80
CA ARG A 33 -0.51 -5.92 -7.86
C ARG A 33 -1.37 -7.12 -8.20
N SER A 34 -1.10 -7.82 -9.32
CA SER A 34 -1.83 -9.04 -9.66
C SER A 34 -1.70 -10.12 -8.60
N LEU A 35 -0.57 -10.16 -7.88
CA LEU A 35 -0.27 -11.15 -6.84
C LEU A 35 -1.12 -10.98 -5.55
N LEU A 36 -1.67 -9.80 -5.29
CA LEU A 36 -2.52 -9.52 -4.14
C LEU A 36 -4.02 -9.58 -4.46
N SER A 37 -4.37 -9.82 -5.73
CA SER A 37 -5.75 -9.81 -6.20
C SER A 37 -6.18 -11.21 -6.63
N ALA A 38 -7.23 -11.75 -6.02
CA ALA A 38 -7.73 -13.08 -6.32
C ALA A 38 -9.16 -13.04 -6.84
N TRP A 39 -9.46 -13.97 -7.76
CA TRP A 39 -10.82 -14.44 -8.00
C TRP A 39 -11.18 -15.32 -6.81
N GLN A 40 -12.23 -14.96 -6.07
CA GLN A 40 -12.58 -15.71 -4.86
C GLN A 40 -13.51 -16.87 -5.22
N HIS A 41 -14.36 -16.68 -6.23
CA HIS A 41 -15.27 -17.69 -6.77
C HIS A 41 -15.29 -17.65 -8.31
N GLU A 42 -15.64 -18.77 -8.91
CA GLU A 42 -15.70 -18.96 -10.38
C GLU A 42 -16.61 -17.95 -11.09
N HIS A 43 -17.68 -17.50 -10.43
CA HIS A 43 -18.67 -16.58 -10.97
C HIS A 43 -18.60 -15.18 -10.38
N ASP A 44 -17.50 -14.81 -9.72
CA ASP A 44 -17.31 -13.44 -9.28
C ASP A 44 -17.25 -12.50 -10.49
N GLY A 45 -17.87 -11.33 -10.41
CA GLY A 45 -17.84 -10.33 -11.48
C GLY A 45 -16.48 -9.63 -11.67
N GLY A 46 -15.46 -9.95 -10.86
CA GLY A 46 -14.13 -9.35 -10.93
C GLY A 46 -13.23 -9.82 -9.80
N ARG A 47 -11.94 -9.47 -9.89
CA ARG A 47 -10.95 -9.75 -8.84
C ARG A 47 -11.15 -8.83 -7.64
N TYR A 48 -10.87 -9.34 -6.46
CA TYR A 48 -10.92 -8.57 -5.21
C TYR A 48 -9.53 -8.38 -4.64
N ILE A 49 -9.22 -7.14 -4.25
CA ILE A 49 -8.01 -6.79 -3.47
C ILE A 49 -8.28 -6.81 -1.97
N GLY A 50 -9.56 -6.79 -1.57
CA GLY A 50 -9.94 -6.72 -0.18
C GLY A 50 -11.21 -7.51 0.12
N THR A 51 -11.03 -8.68 0.72
CA THR A 51 -12.10 -9.54 1.26
C THR A 51 -12.21 -9.49 2.78
N GLY A 52 -11.15 -9.07 3.46
CA GLY A 52 -11.08 -8.83 4.90
C GLY A 52 -10.46 -7.47 5.25
N SER A 53 -10.50 -6.52 4.31
CA SER A 53 -9.84 -5.22 4.45
C SER A 53 -10.64 -4.23 5.29
N VAL A 54 -9.92 -3.32 5.93
CA VAL A 54 -10.50 -2.19 6.66
C VAL A 54 -10.44 -0.94 5.78
N GLY A 55 -11.61 -0.37 5.49
CA GLY A 55 -11.74 0.98 4.93
C GLY A 55 -11.78 2.01 6.06
N VAL A 56 -10.91 3.01 5.94
CA VAL A 56 -10.78 4.13 6.87
C VAL A 56 -11.36 5.37 6.23
N LEU A 57 -12.40 5.92 6.85
CA LEU A 57 -13.08 7.13 6.41
C LEU A 57 -13.13 8.14 7.54
N LYS A 58 -13.02 9.42 7.21
CA LYS A 58 -13.18 10.53 8.15
C LYS A 58 -14.48 11.27 7.86
N ASP A 59 -15.30 11.47 8.88
CA ASP A 59 -16.50 12.29 8.78
C ASP A 59 -16.12 13.76 8.51
N PRO A 60 -16.77 14.43 7.55
CA PRO A 60 -16.45 15.80 7.19
C PRO A 60 -17.02 16.88 8.14
N ASP A 61 -17.89 16.51 9.08
CA ASP A 61 -18.49 17.42 10.07
C ASP A 61 -17.69 17.45 11.36
N ASP A 62 -17.53 16.30 12.02
CA ASP A 62 -16.96 16.18 13.37
C ASP A 62 -15.55 15.56 13.40
N GLY A 63 -15.10 15.02 12.27
CA GLY A 63 -13.79 14.37 12.15
C GLY A 63 -13.74 12.95 12.71
N TRP A 64 -14.87 12.33 13.05
CA TRP A 64 -14.96 10.94 13.49
C TRP A 64 -14.32 9.99 12.47
N ILE A 65 -13.58 8.99 12.95
CA ILE A 65 -12.96 7.96 12.10
C ILE A 65 -13.80 6.68 12.09
N ASN A 66 -14.28 6.31 10.92
CA ASN A 66 -14.93 5.02 10.68
C ASN A 66 -13.90 4.00 10.19
N LEU A 67 -13.80 2.89 10.90
CA LEU A 67 -13.08 1.68 10.50
C LEU A 67 -14.12 0.61 10.18
N GLY A 68 -14.38 0.38 8.90
CA GLY A 68 -15.39 -0.58 8.45
C GLY A 68 -14.80 -1.63 7.52
N THR A 69 -15.35 -2.84 7.56
CA THR A 69 -14.98 -3.90 6.63
C THR A 69 -15.80 -3.76 5.35
N TYR A 70 -15.12 -3.58 4.21
CA TYR A 70 -15.78 -3.38 2.93
C TYR A 70 -15.14 -4.26 1.86
N ARG A 71 -15.96 -5.02 1.12
CA ARG A 71 -15.48 -5.73 -0.07
C ARG A 71 -15.01 -4.72 -1.10
N THR A 72 -13.79 -4.91 -1.58
CA THR A 72 -13.14 -4.03 -2.54
C THR A 72 -12.79 -4.77 -3.83
N GLN A 73 -13.55 -4.49 -4.88
CA GLN A 73 -13.38 -5.09 -6.21
C GLN A 73 -12.49 -4.20 -7.08
N ILE A 74 -11.58 -4.80 -7.83
CA ILE A 74 -10.72 -4.11 -8.80
C ILE A 74 -11.45 -3.98 -10.14
N HIS A 75 -11.42 -2.79 -10.73
CA HIS A 75 -11.86 -2.56 -12.11
C HIS A 75 -10.68 -2.40 -13.07
N ASP A 76 -9.68 -1.60 -12.68
CA ASP A 76 -8.46 -1.36 -13.45
C ASP A 76 -7.26 -1.08 -12.53
N ARG A 77 -6.14 -0.59 -13.07
CA ARG A 77 -4.90 -0.32 -12.30
C ARG A 77 -5.08 0.69 -11.17
N THR A 78 -6.01 1.63 -11.32
CA THR A 78 -6.21 2.80 -10.45
C THR A 78 -7.62 2.93 -9.90
N THR A 79 -8.54 2.05 -10.31
CA THR A 79 -9.96 2.13 -9.94
C THR A 79 -10.42 0.88 -9.23
N VAL A 80 -11.10 1.08 -8.09
CA VAL A 80 -11.76 0.04 -7.30
C VAL A 80 -13.16 0.49 -6.88
N THR A 81 -14.04 -0.46 -6.59
CA THR A 81 -15.31 -0.18 -5.88
C THR A 81 -15.24 -0.72 -4.47
N MET A 82 -15.77 0.03 -3.51
CA MET A 82 -16.01 -0.43 -2.14
C MET A 82 -17.51 -0.61 -1.90
N SER A 83 -17.91 -1.78 -1.42
CA SER A 83 -19.32 -2.05 -1.10
C SER A 83 -19.71 -1.39 0.23
N MET A 84 -20.36 -0.22 0.16
CA MET A 84 -20.91 0.49 1.32
C MET A 84 -22.43 0.35 1.34
N VAL A 85 -22.93 -0.54 2.19
CA VAL A 85 -24.36 -0.84 2.31
C VAL A 85 -25.13 0.38 2.88
N PRO A 86 -26.32 0.70 2.36
CA PRO A 86 -27.16 1.79 2.87
C PRO A 86 -27.38 1.72 4.39
N GLY A 87 -27.29 2.88 5.04
CA GLY A 87 -27.54 3.00 6.49
C GLY A 87 -26.33 2.70 7.38
N HIS A 88 -25.25 2.14 6.86
CA HIS A 88 -24.00 1.99 7.61
C HIS A 88 -23.21 3.31 7.67
N ARG A 89 -22.41 3.49 8.73
CA ARG A 89 -21.64 4.72 8.98
C ARG A 89 -20.84 5.20 7.77
N GLY A 90 -20.08 4.32 7.12
CA GLY A 90 -19.30 4.70 5.93
C GLY A 90 -20.15 5.22 4.77
N GLU A 91 -21.36 4.69 4.57
CA GLU A 91 -22.29 5.15 3.54
C GLU A 91 -22.82 6.55 3.84
N LEU A 92 -23.23 6.77 5.10
CA LEU A 92 -23.70 8.07 5.57
C LEU A 92 -22.60 9.14 5.48
N MET A 93 -21.37 8.81 5.89
CA MET A 93 -20.22 9.72 5.77
C MET A 93 -19.90 10.07 4.31
N ARG A 94 -19.89 9.08 3.42
CA ARG A 94 -19.68 9.31 1.98
C ARG A 94 -20.74 10.24 1.40
N LYS A 95 -22.01 10.09 1.79
CA LYS A 95 -23.09 11.01 1.39
C LYS A 95 -22.84 12.45 1.84
N LYS A 96 -22.36 12.67 3.07
CA LYS A 96 -22.02 14.02 3.57
C LYS A 96 -20.94 14.69 2.71
N TRP A 97 -19.89 13.96 2.33
CA TRP A 97 -18.86 14.47 1.42
C TRP A 97 -19.44 14.86 0.05
N TRP A 98 -20.25 13.98 -0.54
CA TRP A 98 -20.84 14.21 -1.85
C TRP A 98 -21.87 15.34 -1.87
N ALA A 99 -22.62 15.53 -0.79
CA ALA A 99 -23.55 16.66 -0.65
C ALA A 99 -22.82 18.02 -0.70
N ARG A 100 -21.52 18.04 -0.40
CA ARG A 100 -20.65 19.22 -0.50
C ARG A 100 -19.95 19.34 -1.86
N GLY A 101 -20.22 18.44 -2.80
CA GLY A 101 -19.51 18.36 -4.09
C GLY A 101 -18.04 17.93 -3.96
N LEU A 102 -17.64 17.35 -2.83
CA LEU A 102 -16.27 16.93 -2.57
C LEU A 102 -16.11 15.41 -2.66
N PRO A 103 -14.96 14.90 -3.11
CA PRO A 103 -14.66 13.48 -3.05
C PRO A 103 -14.55 13.04 -1.58
N CYS A 104 -15.04 11.83 -1.27
CA CYS A 104 -14.86 11.23 0.04
C CYS A 104 -13.46 10.61 0.12
N PRO A 105 -12.55 11.09 0.99
CA PRO A 105 -11.23 10.47 1.15
C PRO A 105 -11.39 9.10 1.82
N VAL A 106 -10.71 8.09 1.29
CA VAL A 106 -10.71 6.73 1.83
C VAL A 106 -9.31 6.14 1.77
N ALA A 107 -8.90 5.46 2.84
CA ALA A 107 -7.75 4.56 2.81
C ALA A 107 -8.21 3.12 3.01
N ILE A 108 -7.56 2.17 2.34
CA ILE A 108 -7.86 0.74 2.44
C ILE A 108 -6.61 0.04 2.96
N ALA A 109 -6.75 -0.68 4.07
CA ALA A 109 -5.73 -1.55 4.62
C ALA A 109 -6.14 -3.01 4.35
N CYS A 110 -5.33 -3.74 3.58
CA CYS A 110 -5.54 -5.13 3.20
C CYS A 110 -4.61 -6.07 3.97
#